data_AF-A0A7Y7NQA3-F1
#
_entry.id   AF-A0A7Y7NQA3-F1
#
_cell.length_a   1.000
_cell.length_b   1.000
_cell.length_c   1.000
_cell.angle_alpha   90.00
_cell.angle_beta   90.00
_cell.angle_gamma   90.00
#
_symmetry.space_group_name_H-M   'P 1'
#
loop_
_entity.id
_entity.type
_entity.pdbx_description
1 polymer ?
#
loop_
_entity_poly.entity_id
_entity_poly.type
_entity_poly.pdbx_seq_one_letter_code
_entity_poly.pdbx_strand_id
1 'polypeptide(L)'
;MPLPIPFYIFAFLFGAVVGSFLNVCICRMPEDKSIVYPPSACPKCGYQIRWYDNIPIVSFLLLLRGKCRSCKAPISWRYPLVEGLNGLLTLLLFFKFGVSLSFLALFIFCSALVVITFIDLDHQIIPDEISLPGIIIGFIFALFLPW
;
A
#
# COMPACT_ATOMS: atom_id res chain seq x y z
N MET A 1 26.85 -9.42 -2.74
CA MET A 1 26.33 -10.76 -3.17
C MET A 1 24.83 -10.65 -3.33
N PRO A 2 24.23 -11.15 -4.43
CA PRO A 2 22.78 -11.20 -4.53
C PRO A 2 22.23 -12.04 -3.36
N LEU A 3 21.24 -11.50 -2.63
CA LEU A 3 20.56 -12.24 -1.58
C LEU A 3 19.85 -13.48 -2.16
N PRO A 4 19.58 -14.52 -1.37
CA PRO A 4 18.79 -15.66 -1.82
C PRO A 4 17.40 -15.24 -2.36
N ILE A 5 16.92 -15.96 -3.38
CA ILE A 5 15.59 -15.76 -4.00
C ILE A 5 14.45 -15.55 -2.98
N PRO A 6 14.38 -16.31 -1.86
CA PRO A 6 13.35 -16.10 -0.83
C PRO A 6 13.25 -14.68 -0.28
N PHE A 7 14.36 -13.93 -0.19
CA PHE A 7 14.34 -12.57 0.34
C PHE A 7 13.62 -11.60 -0.60
N TYR A 8 13.75 -11.78 -1.91
CA TYR A 8 13.05 -10.96 -2.90
C TYR A 8 11.55 -11.25 -2.90
N ILE A 9 11.16 -12.52 -2.77
CA ILE A 9 9.76 -12.91 -2.61
C ILE A 9 9.18 -12.27 -1.33
N PHE A 10 9.92 -12.33 -0.23
CA PHE A 10 9.51 -11.71 1.02
C PHE A 10 9.36 -10.18 0.88
N ALA A 11 10.31 -9.50 0.23
CA ALA A 11 10.23 -8.06 -0.01
C ALA A 11 9.00 -7.67 -0.82
N PHE A 12 8.68 -8.42 -1.89
CA PHE A 12 7.48 -8.20 -2.68
C PHE A 12 6.20 -8.42 -1.86
N LEU A 13 6.12 -9.52 -1.11
CA LEU A 13 4.95 -9.83 -0.27
C LEU A 13 4.76 -8.77 0.82
N PHE A 14 5.83 -8.33 1.46
CA PHE A 14 5.81 -7.26 2.44
C PHE A 14 5.27 -5.96 1.82
N GLY A 15 5.79 -5.56 0.67
CA GLY A 15 5.29 -4.40 -0.05
C GLY A 15 3.82 -4.52 -0.46
N ALA A 16 3.37 -5.71 -0.86
CA ALA A 16 1.97 -5.96 -1.22
C ALA A 16 1.05 -5.88 0.01
N VAL A 17 1.47 -6.37 1.18
CA VAL A 17 0.74 -6.24 2.45
C VAL A 17 0.60 -4.78 2.83
N VAL A 18 1.68 -4.01 2.76
CA VAL A 18 1.63 -2.56 2.99
C VAL A 18 0.72 -1.89 1.97
N GLY A 19 0.79 -2.27 0.69
CA GLY A 19 -0.11 -1.78 -0.37
C GLY A 19 -1.59 -2.02 -0.08
N SER A 20 -1.93 -3.13 0.58
CA SER A 20 -3.31 -3.42 1.00
C SER A 20 -3.79 -2.42 2.06
N PHE A 21 -2.91 -2.04 3.00
CA PHE A 21 -3.18 -0.95 3.94
C PHE A 21 -3.26 0.41 3.23
N LEU A 22 -2.43 0.68 2.22
CA LEU A 22 -2.49 1.94 1.45
C LEU A 22 -3.86 2.13 0.78
N ASN A 23 -4.51 1.06 0.30
CA ASN A 23 -5.89 1.16 -0.21
C ASN A 23 -6.88 1.69 0.84
N VAL A 24 -6.71 1.34 2.12
CA VAL A 24 -7.54 1.86 3.21
C VAL A 24 -7.29 3.36 3.39
N CYS A 25 -6.02 3.79 3.39
CA CYS A 25 -5.66 5.21 3.48
C CYS A 25 -6.26 6.01 2.32
N ILE A 26 -6.07 5.53 1.09
CA ILE A 26 -6.59 6.16 -0.14
C ILE A 26 -8.10 6.40 -0.06
N CYS A 27 -8.86 5.40 0.39
CA CYS A 27 -10.33 5.53 0.42
C CYS A 27 -10.88 6.31 1.63
N ARG A 28 -10.13 6.44 2.73
CA ARG A 28 -10.67 6.97 4.00
C ARG A 28 -10.14 8.35 4.36
N MET A 29 -8.88 8.63 4.04
CA MET A 29 -8.28 9.91 4.40
C MET A 29 -8.98 11.12 3.74
N PRO A 30 -9.38 11.10 2.45
CA PRO A 30 -10.06 12.24 1.84
C PRO A 30 -11.41 12.58 2.49
N GLU A 31 -11.98 11.64 3.25
CA GLU A 31 -13.26 11.79 3.92
C GLU A 31 -13.10 11.97 5.45
N ASP A 32 -11.88 12.24 5.93
CA ASP A 32 -11.53 12.34 7.36
C ASP A 32 -11.98 11.14 8.21
N LYS A 33 -12.07 9.97 7.58
CA LYS A 33 -12.50 8.73 8.24
C LYS A 33 -11.32 8.04 8.90
N SER A 34 -11.58 7.40 10.05
CA SER A 34 -10.56 6.62 10.75
C SER A 34 -10.06 5.45 9.89
N ILE A 35 -8.73 5.38 9.76
CA ILE A 35 -8.02 4.27 9.09
C ILE A 35 -7.94 3.02 9.96
N VAL A 36 -8.19 3.13 11.27
CA VAL A 36 -8.10 2.03 12.24
C VAL A 36 -9.43 1.30 12.42
N TYR A 37 -10.54 2.04 12.46
CA TYR A 37 -11.88 1.50 12.72
C TYR A 37 -12.94 2.23 11.91
N PRO A 38 -13.96 1.57 11.33
CA PRO A 38 -14.28 0.13 11.39
C PRO A 38 -13.37 -0.74 10.50
N PRO A 39 -13.36 -2.08 10.67
CA PRO A 39 -12.63 -2.98 9.77
C PRO A 39 -13.14 -2.88 8.33
N SER A 40 -12.33 -3.35 7.37
CA SER A 40 -12.69 -3.39 5.95
C SER A 40 -14.02 -4.13 5.76
N ALA A 41 -14.98 -3.50 5.10
CA ALA A 41 -16.29 -4.06 4.83
C ALA A 41 -16.64 -3.88 3.36
N CYS A 42 -17.42 -4.81 2.81
CA CYS A 42 -17.91 -4.69 1.44
C CYS A 42 -18.86 -3.48 1.33
N PRO A 43 -18.63 -2.54 0.39
CA PRO A 43 -19.46 -1.33 0.27
C PRO A 43 -20.91 -1.62 -0.15
N LYS A 44 -21.18 -2.78 -0.77
CA LYS A 44 -22.54 -3.15 -1.22
C LYS A 44 -23.36 -3.88 -0.19
N CYS A 45 -22.77 -4.80 0.58
CA CYS A 45 -23.51 -5.64 1.51
C CYS A 45 -23.13 -5.47 2.97
N GLY A 46 -22.15 -4.62 3.29
CA GLY A 46 -21.66 -4.42 4.65
C GLY A 46 -20.96 -5.64 5.25
N TYR A 47 -20.73 -6.71 4.48
CA TYR A 47 -20.04 -7.90 4.97
C TYR A 47 -18.62 -7.52 5.41
N GLN A 48 -18.32 -7.77 6.68
CA GLN A 48 -16.97 -7.57 7.22
C GLN A 48 -16.01 -8.54 6.55
N ILE A 49 -15.01 -7.98 5.87
CA ILE A 49 -14.01 -8.75 5.15
C ILE A 49 -13.10 -9.41 6.18
N ARG A 50 -13.04 -10.74 6.15
CA ARG A 50 -12.18 -11.50 7.06
C ARG A 50 -10.73 -11.25 6.71
N TRP A 51 -9.83 -11.35 7.69
CA TRP A 51 -8.41 -11.06 7.52
C TRP A 51 -7.75 -11.84 6.37
N TYR A 52 -8.17 -13.08 6.10
CA TYR A 52 -7.64 -13.89 5.00
C TYR A 52 -8.19 -13.51 3.62
N ASP A 53 -9.31 -12.80 3.54
CA ASP A 53 -9.81 -12.24 2.27
C ASP A 53 -9.08 -10.92 1.91
N ASN A 54 -8.31 -10.37 2.85
CA ASN A 54 -7.39 -9.24 2.64
C ASN A 54 -5.97 -9.70 2.28
N ILE A 55 -5.71 -10.99 1.98
CA ILE A 55 -4.37 -11.41 1.54
C ILE A 55 -4.11 -10.78 0.16
N PRO A 56 -3.08 -9.94 0.00
CA PRO A 56 -2.88 -9.13 -1.20
C PRO A 56 -2.78 -9.97 -2.46
N ILE A 57 -3.36 -9.51 -3.57
CA ILE A 57 -3.28 -10.06 -4.94
C ILE A 57 -3.86 -11.48 -5.09
N VAL A 58 -3.46 -12.42 -4.23
CA VAL A 58 -3.87 -13.82 -4.15
C VAL A 58 -5.37 -13.93 -3.82
N SER A 59 -5.87 -13.19 -2.83
CA SER A 59 -7.30 -13.25 -2.50
C SER A 59 -8.15 -12.76 -3.64
N PHE A 60 -7.74 -11.66 -4.28
CA PHE A 60 -8.50 -11.06 -5.36
C PHE A 60 -8.53 -11.94 -6.62
N LEU A 61 -7.37 -12.44 -7.07
CA LEU A 61 -7.26 -13.24 -8.29
C LEU A 61 -7.72 -14.69 -8.10
N LEU A 62 -7.33 -15.35 -7.01
CA LEU A 62 -7.56 -16.79 -6.83
C LEU A 62 -8.81 -17.12 -6.00
N LEU A 63 -9.06 -16.39 -4.92
CA LEU A 63 -10.15 -16.74 -3.97
C LEU A 63 -11.48 -16.05 -4.30
N LEU A 64 -11.43 -14.77 -4.66
CA LEU A 64 -12.60 -13.90 -4.86
C LEU A 64 -12.94 -13.76 -6.35
N ARG A 65 -11.99 -14.03 -7.26
CA ARG A 65 -12.13 -13.82 -8.72
C ARG A 65 -12.67 -12.42 -9.04
N GLY A 66 -12.18 -11.41 -8.32
CA GLY A 66 -12.62 -10.03 -8.42
C GLY A 66 -14.06 -9.76 -7.95
N LYS A 67 -14.66 -10.64 -7.13
CA LYS A 67 -16.02 -10.49 -6.60
C LYS A 67 -16.09 -10.69 -5.10
N CYS A 68 -16.93 -9.93 -4.41
CA CYS A 68 -17.19 -10.13 -2.99
C CYS A 68 -17.73 -11.56 -2.73
N ARG A 69 -17.22 -12.24 -1.69
CA ARG A 69 -17.63 -13.60 -1.34
C ARG A 69 -19.11 -13.71 -0.98
N SER A 70 -19.68 -12.69 -0.33
CA SER A 70 -21.08 -12.69 0.13
C SER A 70 -22.04 -12.23 -0.98
N CYS A 71 -21.87 -11.02 -1.50
CA CYS A 71 -22.83 -10.44 -2.46
C CYS A 71 -22.45 -10.60 -3.93
N LYS A 72 -21.28 -11.20 -4.24
CA LYS A 72 -20.73 -11.35 -5.60
C LYS A 72 -20.57 -10.03 -6.39
N ALA A 73 -20.68 -8.89 -5.72
CA ALA A 73 -20.43 -7.59 -6.33
C ALA A 73 -18.97 -7.49 -6.80
N PRO A 74 -18.70 -6.86 -7.96
CA PRO A 74 -17.34 -6.69 -8.44
C PRO A 74 -16.52 -5.83 -7.46
N ILE A 75 -15.31 -6.27 -7.17
CA ILE A 75 -14.30 -5.51 -6.43
C ILE A 75 -13.47 -4.73 -7.46
N SER A 76 -13.22 -3.45 -7.21
CA SER A 76 -12.46 -2.59 -8.12
C SER A 76 -11.05 -3.14 -8.37
N TRP A 77 -10.61 -3.12 -9.62
CA TRP A 77 -9.26 -3.54 -10.03
C TRP A 77 -8.15 -2.65 -9.45
N ARG A 78 -8.53 -1.50 -8.88
CA ARG A 78 -7.62 -0.61 -8.17
C ARG A 78 -6.94 -1.27 -6.97
N TYR A 79 -7.67 -2.08 -6.22
CA TYR A 79 -7.13 -2.75 -5.02
C TYR A 79 -5.90 -3.61 -5.33
N PRO A 80 -5.97 -4.62 -6.23
CA PRO A 80 -4.81 -5.42 -6.57
C PRO A 80 -3.73 -4.63 -7.33
N LEU A 81 -4.11 -3.54 -8.01
CA LEU A 81 -3.15 -2.68 -8.71
C LEU A 81 -2.28 -1.91 -7.73
N VAL A 82 -2.85 -1.29 -6.69
CA VAL A 82 -2.10 -0.57 -5.65
C VAL A 82 -1.18 -1.54 -4.89
N GLU A 83 -1.69 -2.73 -4.56
CA GLU A 83 -0.91 -3.79 -3.91
C GLU A 83 0.27 -4.24 -4.76
N GLY A 84 0.03 -4.52 -6.05
CA GLY A 84 1.06 -4.94 -7.00
C GLY A 84 2.08 -3.84 -7.27
N LEU A 85 1.65 -2.59 -7.41
CA LEU A 85 2.53 -1.44 -7.61
C LEU A 85 3.46 -1.24 -6.41
N ASN A 86 2.91 -1.22 -5.19
CA ASN A 86 3.73 -1.04 -3.99
C ASN A 86 4.65 -2.24 -3.74
N GLY A 87 4.17 -3.47 -3.98
CA GLY A 87 4.98 -4.69 -3.95
C GLY A 87 6.16 -4.63 -4.94
N LEU A 88 5.92 -4.19 -6.17
CA LEU A 88 6.95 -4.06 -7.21
C LEU A 88 7.96 -2.97 -6.87
N LEU A 89 7.50 -1.80 -6.42
CA LEU A 89 8.39 -0.72 -5.96
C LEU A 89 9.29 -1.19 -4.82
N THR A 90 8.73 -1.90 -3.84
CA THR A 90 9.49 -2.47 -2.73
C THR A 90 10.55 -3.45 -3.23
N LEU A 91 10.19 -4.33 -4.15
CA LEU A 91 11.11 -5.28 -4.76
C LEU A 91 12.26 -4.58 -5.49
N LEU A 92 11.97 -3.54 -6.30
CA LEU A 92 12.97 -2.78 -7.05
C LEU A 92 13.92 -2.02 -6.11
N LEU A 93 13.38 -1.38 -5.07
CA LEU A 93 14.18 -0.70 -4.06
C LEU A 93 15.07 -1.69 -3.30
N PHE A 94 14.53 -2.84 -2.91
CA PHE A 94 15.27 -3.88 -2.22
C PHE A 94 16.39 -4.46 -3.09
N PHE A 95 16.12 -4.63 -4.39
CA PHE A 95 17.13 -5.09 -5.35
C PHE A 95 18.29 -4.10 -5.50
N LYS A 96 18.00 -2.79 -5.50
CA LYS A 96 19.02 -1.74 -5.67
C LYS A 96 19.81 -1.45 -4.39
N PHE A 97 19.13 -1.34 -3.26
CA PHE A 97 19.70 -0.83 -2.01
C PHE A 97 19.89 -1.89 -0.92
N GLY A 98 19.35 -3.09 -1.11
CA GLY A 98 19.38 -4.16 -0.10
C GLY A 98 18.73 -3.75 1.22
N VAL A 99 19.15 -4.39 2.31
CA VAL A 99 18.77 -3.99 3.67
C VAL A 99 19.62 -2.79 4.08
N SER A 100 19.10 -1.58 3.85
CA SER A 100 19.78 -0.32 4.19
C SER A 100 18.79 0.74 4.69
N LEU A 101 19.32 1.79 5.32
CA LEU A 101 18.51 2.93 5.75
C LEU A 101 17.91 3.66 4.52
N SER A 102 18.65 3.73 3.42
CA SER A 102 18.18 4.29 2.15
C SER A 102 16.99 3.52 1.58
N PHE A 103 17.01 2.18 1.67
CA PHE A 103 15.86 1.35 1.31
C PHE A 103 14.62 1.73 2.13
N LEU A 104 14.75 1.81 3.46
CA LEU A 104 13.62 2.11 4.33
C LEU A 104 13.04 3.50 4.06
N ALA A 105 13.90 4.52 3.92
CA ALA A 105 13.49 5.89 3.64
C ALA A 105 12.76 5.99 2.30
N LEU A 106 13.32 5.41 1.24
CA LEU A 106 12.71 5.43 -0.10
C LEU A 106 11.45 4.56 -0.16
N PHE A 107 11.39 3.46 0.59
CA PHE A 107 10.19 2.63 0.68
C PHE A 107 9.03 3.44 1.28
N ILE A 108 9.24 4.10 2.42
CA ILE A 108 8.23 4.94 3.06
C ILE A 108 7.81 6.08 2.11
N PHE A 109 8.78 6.74 1.48
CA PHE A 109 8.51 7.82 0.54
C PHE A 109 7.71 7.34 -0.69
N CYS A 110 8.10 6.24 -1.32
CA CYS A 110 7.38 5.67 -2.45
C CYS A 110 5.97 5.22 -2.06
N SER A 111 5.78 4.57 -0.91
CA SER A 111 4.45 4.20 -0.41
C SER A 111 3.57 5.43 -0.15
N ALA A 112 4.13 6.50 0.41
CA ALA A 112 3.41 7.77 0.58
C ALA A 112 3.02 8.38 -0.77
N LEU A 113 3.92 8.42 -1.75
CA LEU A 113 3.63 8.91 -3.10
C LEU A 113 2.56 8.08 -3.81
N VAL A 114 2.53 6.75 -3.61
CA VAL A 114 1.45 5.91 -4.13
C VAL A 114 0.12 6.38 -3.56
N VAL A 115 0.00 6.58 -2.24
CA VAL A 115 -1.25 7.06 -1.62
C VAL A 115 -1.65 8.43 -2.17
N ILE A 116 -0.73 9.39 -2.19
CA ILE A 116 -0.98 10.75 -2.69
C ILE A 116 -1.44 10.71 -4.15
N THR A 117 -0.75 9.97 -5.01
CA THR A 117 -1.10 9.86 -6.44
C THR A 117 -2.52 9.36 -6.62
N PHE A 118 -2.92 8.34 -5.86
CA PHE A 118 -4.25 7.76 -5.96
C PHE A 118 -5.35 8.66 -5.38
N ILE A 119 -5.06 9.40 -4.30
CA ILE A 119 -5.99 10.40 -3.75
C ILE A 119 -6.14 11.57 -4.72
N ASP A 120 -5.03 12.07 -5.28
CA ASP A 120 -5.01 13.17 -6.24
C ASP A 120 -5.78 12.82 -7.52
N LEU A 121 -5.63 11.59 -8.03
CA LEU A 121 -6.40 11.13 -9.19
C LEU A 121 -7.93 11.12 -8.96
N ASP A 122 -8.39 10.90 -7.72
CA ASP A 122 -9.81 10.84 -7.40
C ASP A 122 -10.39 12.20 -7.00
N HIS A 123 -9.64 12.95 -6.19
CA HIS A 123 -10.12 14.11 -5.46
C HIS A 123 -9.36 15.40 -5.80
N GLN A 124 -8.21 15.30 -6.50
CA GLN A 124 -7.33 16.44 -6.85
C GLN A 124 -6.87 17.22 -5.61
N ILE A 125 -6.62 16.50 -4.51
CA ILE A 125 -6.13 17.05 -3.24
C ILE A 125 -4.88 16.29 -2.79
N ILE A 126 -4.04 16.97 -2.02
CA ILE A 126 -2.89 16.38 -1.33
C ILE A 126 -3.20 16.42 0.18
N PRO A 127 -3.32 15.25 0.84
CA PRO A 127 -3.66 15.19 2.26
C PRO A 127 -2.52 15.69 3.16
N ASP A 128 -2.85 16.60 4.07
CA ASP A 128 -1.88 17.22 4.99
C ASP A 128 -1.31 16.25 6.01
N GLU A 129 -2.05 15.17 6.33
CA GLU A 129 -1.60 14.08 7.19
C GLU A 129 -0.39 13.32 6.62
N ILE A 130 -0.18 13.40 5.29
CA ILE A 130 1.00 12.84 4.64
C ILE A 130 2.02 13.94 4.33
N SER A 131 1.55 15.09 3.84
CA SER A 131 2.45 16.16 3.36
C SER A 131 3.30 16.75 4.51
N LEU A 132 2.68 17.12 5.64
CA LEU A 132 3.37 17.80 6.73
C LEU A 132 4.38 16.91 7.45
N PRO A 133 4.04 15.67 7.87
CA PRO A 133 5.03 14.76 8.43
C PRO A 133 6.10 14.38 7.40
N GLY A 134 5.72 14.26 6.13
CA GLY A 134 6.64 13.94 5.03
C GLY A 134 7.73 14.98 4.86
N ILE A 135 7.42 16.28 4.99
CA ILE A 135 8.40 17.36 4.95
C ILE A 135 9.42 17.20 6.09
N ILE A 136 8.95 17.01 7.32
CA ILE A 136 9.82 16.87 8.50
C ILE A 136 10.74 15.66 8.35
N ILE A 137 10.18 14.50 8.01
CA ILE A 137 10.91 13.25 7.83
C ILE A 137 11.92 13.38 6.68
N GLY A 138 11.54 14.02 5.57
CA GLY A 138 12.41 14.26 4.43
C GLY A 138 13.62 15.13 4.79
N PHE A 139 13.40 16.21 5.55
CA PHE A 139 14.50 17.04 6.04
C PHE A 139 15.45 16.27 6.96
N ILE A 140 14.92 15.44 7.87
CA ILE A 140 15.75 14.60 8.74
C ILE A 140 16.58 13.63 7.89
N PHE A 141 15.95 12.90 6.96
CA PHE A 141 16.67 11.94 6.13
C PHE A 141 17.75 12.60 5.26
N ALA A 142 17.51 13.81 4.75
CA ALA A 142 18.50 14.56 3.97
C ALA A 142 19.78 14.90 4.77
N LEU A 143 19.70 15.02 6.09
CA LEU A 143 20.86 15.28 6.94
C LEU A 143 21.70 14.02 7.23
N PHE A 144 21.06 12.85 7.22
CA PHE A 144 21.69 11.59 7.66
C PHE A 144 22.01 10.62 6.52
N LEU A 145 21.36 10.75 5.36
CA LEU A 145 21.60 9.88 4.21
C LEU A 145 22.65 10.52 3.30
N PRO A 146 23.82 9.87 3.11
CA PRO A 146 24.71 10.20 2.01
C PRO A 146 24.05 9.65 0.74
N TRP A 147 23.41 10.52 -0.04
CA TRP A 147 22.79 10.14 -1.32
C TRP A 147 23.75 9.36 -2.23
#